data_AF-A0A2K9LVK0-F1
#
_entry.id   AF-A0A2K9LVK0-F1
#
_cell.length_a   1.000
_cell.length_b   1.000
_cell.length_c   1.000
_cell.angle_alpha   90.00
_cell.angle_beta   90.00
_cell.angle_gamma   90.00
#
_symmetry.space_group_name_H-M   'P 1'
#
loop_
_entity.id
_entity.type
_entity.pdbx_description
1 polymer ?
#
loop_
_entity_poly.entity_id
_entity_poly.type
_entity_poly.pdbx_seq_one_letter_code
_entity_poly.pdbx_strand_id
1 'polypeptide(L)'
;MKLKKINNKFNHFLISKRPENKLVFWNNLGEVILFISSKERISFMRFLNEQLSKISSIRIISIFYVISKDKNFIAYDSKEIIDKETRKNIRVFIKLMFNLKLKIKIHFEFVNFNVANKNSREFDKLKIKEIFNSVMRTKEDIKLPAYNKNVRKEINSMIMKYKTLKSKTTGALGNRKIRIIYRPEK
;
A
#
# COMPACT_ATOMS: atom_id res chain seq x y z
N MET A 1 -13.69 -37.82 -3.63
CA MET A 1 -13.89 -36.38 -3.33
C MET A 1 -12.68 -35.57 -3.81
N LYS A 2 -12.84 -34.73 -4.85
CA LYS A 2 -11.76 -33.82 -5.31
C LYS A 2 -11.59 -32.71 -4.29
N LEU A 3 -10.43 -32.66 -3.61
CA LEU A 3 -10.02 -31.53 -2.77
C LEU A 3 -10.05 -30.26 -3.63
N LYS A 4 -11.04 -29.40 -3.40
CA LYS A 4 -11.09 -28.05 -3.97
C LYS A 4 -9.82 -27.33 -3.51
N LYS A 5 -8.88 -27.14 -4.43
CA LYS A 5 -7.66 -26.36 -4.23
C LYS A 5 -8.10 -24.91 -3.99
N ILE A 6 -8.33 -24.55 -2.73
CA ILE A 6 -8.64 -23.18 -2.32
C ILE A 6 -7.48 -22.31 -2.80
N ASN A 7 -7.78 -21.46 -3.77
CA ASN A 7 -6.84 -20.60 -4.44
C ASN A 7 -6.36 -19.53 -3.44
N ASN A 8 -5.31 -19.83 -2.67
CA ASN A 8 -4.69 -18.97 -1.66
C ASN A 8 -3.95 -17.75 -2.26
N LYS A 9 -4.53 -17.09 -3.27
CA LYS A 9 -3.90 -15.95 -3.97
C LYS A 9 -3.89 -14.63 -3.17
N PHE A 10 -4.29 -14.62 -1.90
CA PHE A 10 -4.26 -13.43 -1.03
C PHE A 10 -3.54 -13.60 0.33
N ASN A 11 -2.80 -14.69 0.57
CA ASN A 11 -2.06 -14.89 1.83
C ASN A 11 -0.58 -14.47 1.80
N HIS A 12 -0.27 -13.36 1.12
CA HIS A 12 1.08 -12.77 1.20
C HIS A 12 1.31 -11.90 2.46
N PHE A 13 0.28 -11.67 3.28
CA PHE A 13 0.38 -10.73 4.41
C PHE A 13 0.22 -11.33 5.80
N LEU A 14 -0.35 -12.52 5.90
CA LEU A 14 -0.44 -13.31 7.13
C LEU A 14 -0.05 -14.73 6.74
N ILE A 15 1.03 -15.25 7.33
CA ILE A 15 1.41 -16.66 7.27
C ILE A 15 1.97 -17.11 5.90
N SER A 16 3.19 -16.71 5.55
CA SER A 16 3.93 -17.39 4.48
C SER A 16 5.22 -17.99 5.03
N LYS A 17 5.17 -19.26 5.46
CA LYS A 17 6.24 -20.31 5.50
C LYS A 17 7.70 -19.95 5.90
N ARG A 18 8.00 -18.73 6.33
CA ARG A 18 9.33 -18.27 6.71
C ARG A 18 9.36 -18.15 8.24
N PRO A 19 10.28 -18.83 8.93
CA PRO A 19 10.36 -18.77 10.40
C PRO A 19 10.58 -17.33 10.89
N GLU A 20 11.29 -16.54 10.07
CA GLU A 20 11.71 -15.16 10.37
C GLU A 20 11.26 -14.19 9.28
N ASN A 21 11.03 -12.94 9.69
CA ASN A 21 10.82 -11.82 8.77
C ASN A 21 11.84 -10.72 9.06
N LYS A 22 12.35 -10.09 8.01
CA LYS A 22 13.30 -8.97 8.14
C LYS A 22 12.53 -7.71 8.51
N LEU A 23 12.97 -7.05 9.58
CA LEU A 23 12.61 -5.69 9.92
C LEU A 23 13.89 -4.87 10.00
N VAL A 24 13.94 -3.74 9.31
CA VAL A 24 15.07 -2.82 9.42
C VAL A 24 14.76 -1.80 10.50
N PHE A 25 15.69 -1.57 11.43
CA PHE A 25 15.48 -0.61 12.51
C PHE A 25 16.80 0.03 12.92
N TRP A 26 16.73 1.06 13.75
CA TRP A 26 17.91 1.79 14.18
C TRP A 26 18.14 1.54 15.67
N ASN A 27 19.39 1.21 16.04
CA ASN A 27 19.85 1.13 17.43
C ASN A 27 20.96 2.18 17.66
N ASN A 28 21.62 2.14 18.83
CA ASN A 28 22.69 3.06 19.18
C ASN A 28 23.96 2.92 18.31
N LEU A 29 24.07 1.84 17.53
CA LEU A 29 25.18 1.54 16.63
C LEU A 29 24.87 1.83 15.15
N GLY A 30 23.65 2.27 14.83
CA GLY A 30 23.21 2.59 13.47
C GLY A 30 22.03 1.74 12.98
N GLU A 31 21.96 1.51 11.67
CA GLU A 31 20.91 0.70 11.06
C GLU A 31 21.21 -0.81 11.24
N VAL A 32 20.23 -1.55 11.74
CA VAL A 32 20.31 -2.96 12.08
C VAL A 32 19.11 -3.71 11.51
N ILE A 33 19.35 -4.90 10.98
CA ILE A 33 18.30 -5.79 10.50
C ILE A 33 17.91 -6.75 11.64
N LEU A 34 16.71 -6.60 12.19
CA LEU A 34 16.14 -7.60 13.09
C LEU A 34 15.55 -8.73 12.28
N PHE A 35 15.93 -9.95 12.63
CA PHE A 35 15.13 -11.12 12.34
C PHE A 35 14.18 -11.33 13.51
N ILE A 36 12.92 -10.90 13.35
CA ILE A 36 11.90 -11.17 14.37
C ILE A 36 11.26 -12.52 14.07
N SER A 37 11.11 -13.33 15.12
CA SER A 37 10.37 -14.58 15.00
C SER A 37 8.92 -14.30 14.61
N SER A 38 8.30 -15.21 13.86
CA SER A 38 6.89 -15.08 13.50
C SER A 38 5.96 -14.96 14.72
N LYS A 39 6.30 -15.64 15.83
CA LYS A 39 5.53 -15.63 17.09
C LYS A 39 5.55 -14.24 17.75
N GLU A 40 6.73 -13.65 17.91
CA GLU A 40 6.87 -12.31 18.49
C GLU A 40 6.21 -11.25 17.61
N ARG A 41 6.35 -11.37 16.28
CA ARG A 41 5.66 -10.48 15.34
C ARG A 41 4.14 -10.56 15.52
N ILE A 42 3.56 -11.75 15.62
CA ILE A 42 2.12 -11.93 15.84
C ILE A 42 1.69 -11.33 17.18
N SER A 43 2.46 -11.59 18.24
CA SER A 43 2.19 -11.04 19.58
C SER A 43 2.21 -9.51 19.57
N PHE A 44 3.27 -8.91 18.98
CA PHE A 44 3.39 -7.46 18.84
C PHE A 44 2.27 -6.87 17.98
N MET A 45 1.91 -7.53 16.87
CA MET A 45 0.80 -7.10 16.02
C MET A 45 -0.55 -7.13 16.72
N ARG A 46 -0.79 -8.12 17.59
CA ARG A 46 -2.00 -8.18 18.42
C ARG A 46 -2.02 -7.03 19.42
N PHE A 47 -0.93 -6.85 20.15
CA PHE A 47 -0.76 -5.74 21.09
C PHE A 47 -0.99 -4.38 20.40
N LEU A 48 -0.34 -4.15 19.26
CA LEU A 48 -0.44 -2.90 18.52
C LEU A 48 -1.88 -2.61 18.07
N ASN A 49 -2.57 -3.63 17.54
CA ASN A 49 -3.96 -3.50 17.14
C ASN A 49 -4.90 -3.24 18.31
N GLU A 50 -4.68 -3.89 19.44
CA GLU A 50 -5.46 -3.68 20.67
C GLU A 50 -5.32 -2.25 21.19
N GLN A 51 -4.11 -1.68 21.14
CA GLN A 51 -3.93 -0.28 21.54
C GLN A 51 -4.51 0.69 20.50
N LEU A 52 -4.36 0.40 19.20
CA LEU A 52 -4.94 1.24 18.14
C LEU A 52 -6.47 1.25 18.16
N SER A 53 -7.12 0.13 18.50
CA SER A 53 -8.58 0.05 18.55
C SER A 53 -9.20 0.94 19.62
N LYS A 54 -8.42 1.38 20.61
CA LYS A 54 -8.89 2.30 21.67
C LYS A 54 -9.03 3.74 21.17
N ILE A 55 -8.34 4.10 20.08
CA ILE A 55 -8.22 5.49 19.60
C ILE A 55 -8.60 5.65 18.13
N SER A 56 -8.76 4.56 17.38
CA SER A 56 -9.04 4.62 15.94
C SER A 56 -9.72 3.35 15.43
N SER A 57 -10.45 3.49 14.32
CA SER A 57 -11.05 2.37 13.58
C SER A 57 -10.05 1.60 12.70
N ILE A 58 -8.75 1.84 12.89
CA ILE A 58 -7.69 1.36 12.01
C ILE A 58 -7.17 0.03 12.51
N ARG A 59 -7.00 -0.90 11.57
CA ARG A 59 -6.42 -2.21 11.84
C ARG A 59 -5.14 -2.39 11.06
N ILE A 60 -4.04 -2.63 11.74
CA ILE A 60 -2.78 -3.04 11.12
C ILE A 60 -2.92 -4.48 10.66
N ILE A 61 -2.77 -4.68 9.35
CA ILE A 61 -2.85 -5.97 8.69
C ILE A 61 -1.48 -6.65 8.75
N SER A 62 -0.41 -5.91 8.47
CA SER A 62 0.92 -6.49 8.35
C SER A 62 2.04 -5.48 8.45
N ILE A 63 3.24 -5.99 8.79
CA ILE A 63 4.51 -5.26 8.82
C ILE A 63 5.51 -6.10 8.04
N PHE A 64 6.21 -5.48 7.08
CA PHE A 64 7.13 -6.15 6.16
C PHE A 64 8.16 -5.18 5.61
N TYR A 65 9.34 -5.71 5.27
CA TYR A 65 10.40 -4.96 4.60
C TYR A 65 10.38 -5.22 3.08
N VAL A 66 10.59 -4.17 2.30
CA VAL A 66 10.70 -4.25 0.83
C VAL A 66 12.12 -3.92 0.42
N ILE A 67 12.87 -4.96 0.01
CA ILE A 67 14.29 -4.86 -0.38
C ILE A 67 14.51 -3.80 -1.46
N SER A 68 13.68 -3.78 -2.51
CA SER A 68 13.82 -2.82 -3.63
C SER A 68 13.54 -1.36 -3.27
N LYS A 69 13.07 -1.09 -2.05
CA LYS A 69 12.82 0.25 -1.53
C LYS A 69 13.63 0.55 -0.28
N ASP A 70 14.39 -0.43 0.19
CA ASP A 70 15.14 -0.40 1.44
C ASP A 70 14.34 0.24 2.60
N LYS A 71 13.12 -0.27 2.80
CA LYS A 71 12.19 0.34 3.75
C LYS A 71 11.17 -0.63 4.31
N ASN A 72 10.80 -0.41 5.57
CA ASN A 72 9.66 -1.09 6.17
C ASN A 72 8.35 -0.46 5.71
N PHE A 73 7.33 -1.30 5.62
CA PHE A 73 5.97 -0.94 5.31
C PHE A 73 5.04 -1.51 6.37
N ILE A 74 4.08 -0.69 6.79
CA ILE A 74 2.99 -1.08 7.65
C ILE A 74 1.71 -0.97 6.84
N ALA A 75 1.14 -2.13 6.52
CA ALA A 75 -0.13 -2.26 5.85
C ALA A 75 -1.26 -2.12 6.87
N TYR A 76 -2.23 -1.26 6.57
CA TYR A 76 -3.41 -1.07 7.40
C TYR A 76 -4.70 -1.15 6.59
N ASP A 77 -5.77 -1.44 7.31
CA ASP A 77 -7.14 -1.31 6.90
C ASP A 77 -7.81 -0.16 7.67
N SER A 78 -8.70 0.55 7.00
CA SER A 78 -9.62 1.50 7.61
C SER A 78 -10.85 1.61 6.73
N LYS A 79 -12.02 1.71 7.37
CA LYS A 79 -13.29 1.97 6.68
C LYS A 79 -13.34 3.38 6.09
N GLU A 80 -12.62 4.31 6.70
CA GLU A 80 -12.67 5.74 6.38
C GLU A 80 -11.36 6.23 5.75
N ILE A 81 -11.46 7.35 5.02
CA ILE A 81 -10.28 8.02 4.49
C ILE A 81 -9.58 8.75 5.63
N ILE A 82 -8.39 8.26 5.99
CA ILE A 82 -7.54 8.93 6.97
C ILE A 82 -6.89 10.16 6.33
N ASP A 83 -7.18 11.32 6.91
CA ASP A 83 -6.55 12.59 6.57
C ASP A 83 -5.04 12.61 6.88
N LYS A 84 -4.37 13.73 6.57
CA LYS A 84 -2.92 13.87 6.72
C LYS A 84 -2.48 13.94 8.19
N GLU A 85 -3.23 14.62 9.05
CA GLU A 85 -2.87 14.83 10.46
C GLU A 85 -3.11 13.57 11.28
N THR A 86 -4.27 12.94 11.10
CA THR A 86 -4.58 11.64 11.70
C THR A 86 -3.51 10.61 11.33
N ARG A 87 -3.09 10.56 10.05
CA ARG A 87 -2.00 9.68 9.59
C ARG A 87 -0.67 9.95 10.28
N LYS A 88 -0.34 11.22 10.52
CA LYS A 88 0.87 11.63 11.24
C LYS A 88 0.82 11.17 12.69
N ASN A 89 -0.31 11.37 13.37
CA ASN A 89 -0.51 10.96 14.77
C ASN A 89 -0.41 9.45 14.95
N ILE A 90 -1.06 8.67 14.08
CA ILE A 90 -0.94 7.19 14.08
C ILE A 90 0.51 6.76 13.87
N ARG A 91 1.26 7.44 13.00
CA ARG A 91 2.66 7.10 12.75
C ARG A 91 3.52 7.33 13.99
N VAL A 92 3.30 8.42 14.72
CA VAL A 92 3.98 8.70 16.00
C VAL A 92 3.61 7.64 17.03
N PHE A 93 2.32 7.34 17.16
CA PHE A 93 1.81 6.32 18.07
C PHE A 93 2.46 4.95 17.83
N ILE A 94 2.49 4.47 16.57
CA ILE A 94 3.09 3.17 16.25
C ILE A 94 4.58 3.16 16.59
N LYS A 95 5.32 4.23 16.29
CA LYS A 95 6.74 4.35 16.66
C LYS A 95 6.94 4.27 18.17
N LEU A 96 6.08 4.92 18.95
CA LEU A 96 6.09 4.84 20.41
C LEU A 96 5.89 3.40 20.90
N MET A 97 4.93 2.67 20.31
CA MET A 97 4.65 1.27 20.67
C MET A 97 5.83 0.34 20.37
N PHE A 98 6.52 0.53 19.25
CA PHE A 98 7.76 -0.19 18.95
C PHE A 98 8.86 0.09 19.97
N ASN A 99 9.02 1.36 20.37
CA ASN A 99 10.02 1.74 21.37
C ASN A 99 9.69 1.15 22.74
N LEU A 100 8.43 1.20 23.18
CA LEU A 100 8.03 0.69 24.49
C LEU A 100 8.09 -0.84 24.58
N LYS A 101 7.56 -1.56 23.58
CA LYS A 101 7.42 -3.02 23.66
C LYS A 101 8.66 -3.77 23.21
N LEU A 102 9.39 -3.23 22.23
CA LEU A 102 10.52 -3.92 21.60
C LEU A 102 11.85 -3.16 21.80
N LYS A 103 11.86 -1.96 22.39
CA LYS A 103 13.05 -1.09 22.53
C LYS A 103 13.70 -0.76 21.19
N ILE A 104 12.87 -0.57 20.16
CA ILE A 104 13.30 -0.39 18.77
C ILE A 104 12.81 0.94 18.20
N LYS A 105 13.69 1.66 17.49
CA LYS A 105 13.33 2.80 16.64
C LYS A 105 13.14 2.33 15.20
N ILE A 106 11.90 2.37 14.71
CA ILE A 106 11.56 1.92 13.35
C ILE A 106 11.19 3.08 12.42
N HIS A 107 11.73 3.02 11.20
CA HIS A 107 11.28 3.85 10.08
C HIS A 107 10.41 3.01 9.15
N PHE A 108 9.20 3.49 8.87
CA PHE A 108 8.27 2.78 7.99
C PHE A 108 7.42 3.74 7.15
N GLU A 109 6.91 3.24 6.03
CA GLU A 109 5.82 3.83 5.26
C GLU A 109 4.48 3.19 5.65
N PHE A 110 3.45 4.03 5.77
CA PHE A 110 2.10 3.61 6.15
C PHE A 110 1.22 3.51 4.91
N VAL A 111 0.70 2.31 4.63
CA VAL A 111 0.05 2.00 3.35
C VAL A 111 -1.31 1.32 3.53
N ASN A 112 -2.31 1.83 2.82
CA ASN A 112 -3.64 1.24 2.75
C ASN A 112 -3.84 0.57 1.39
N PHE A 113 -3.97 -0.76 1.38
CA PHE A 113 -4.25 -1.50 0.14
C PHE A 113 -5.74 -1.55 -0.21
N ASN A 114 -6.63 -1.30 0.75
CA ASN A 114 -8.08 -1.35 0.55
C ASN A 114 -8.62 -0.21 -0.29
N VAL A 115 -8.03 0.99 -0.23
CA VAL A 115 -8.41 2.09 -1.12
C VAL A 115 -8.25 1.68 -2.59
N ALA A 116 -7.12 1.05 -2.94
CA ALA A 116 -6.89 0.57 -4.29
C ALA A 116 -7.88 -0.52 -4.70
N ASN A 117 -8.24 -1.43 -3.77
CA ASN A 117 -9.21 -2.49 -4.04
C ASN A 117 -10.63 -1.96 -4.20
N LYS A 118 -11.07 -1.01 -3.36
CA LYS A 118 -12.39 -0.37 -3.44
C LYS A 118 -12.57 0.31 -4.79
N ASN A 119 -11.65 1.22 -5.14
CA ASN A 119 -11.70 1.92 -6.42
C ASN A 119 -11.66 0.94 -7.61
N SER A 120 -10.95 -0.19 -7.49
CA SER A 120 -10.89 -1.20 -8.55
C SER A 120 -12.22 -1.95 -8.75
N ARG A 121 -13.11 -1.99 -7.76
CA ARG A 121 -14.47 -2.54 -7.92
C ARG A 121 -15.40 -1.56 -8.64
N GLU A 122 -15.16 -0.27 -8.45
CA GLU A 122 -15.88 0.82 -9.11
C GLU A 122 -15.26 1.19 -10.48
N PHE A 123 -14.33 0.38 -10.99
CA PHE A 123 -13.65 0.62 -12.25
C PHE A 123 -14.59 0.39 -13.43
N ASP A 124 -14.68 1.39 -14.31
CA ASP A 124 -15.48 1.35 -15.53
C ASP A 124 -14.63 1.82 -16.72
N LYS A 125 -14.59 1.00 -17.78
CA LYS A 125 -13.84 1.29 -19.00
C LYS A 125 -14.39 2.49 -19.76
N LEU A 126 -15.71 2.72 -19.73
CA LEU A 126 -16.34 3.84 -20.43
C LEU A 126 -15.91 5.15 -19.80
N LYS A 127 -16.03 5.28 -18.47
CA LYS A 127 -15.53 6.45 -17.71
C LYS A 127 -14.06 6.73 -17.97
N ILE A 128 -13.23 5.70 -18.09
CA ILE A 128 -11.80 5.88 -18.39
C ILE A 128 -11.58 6.42 -19.80
N LYS A 129 -12.35 5.95 -20.80
CA LYS A 129 -12.29 6.49 -22.17
C LYS A 129 -12.75 7.95 -22.22
N GLU A 130 -13.79 8.30 -21.48
CA GLU A 130 -14.24 9.69 -21.34
C GLU A 130 -13.14 10.58 -20.77
N ILE A 131 -12.42 10.11 -19.74
CA ILE A 131 -11.26 10.80 -19.19
C ILE A 131 -10.16 10.96 -20.25
N PHE A 132 -9.86 9.93 -21.05
CA PHE A 132 -8.87 10.04 -22.13
C PHE A 132 -9.26 11.11 -23.15
N ASN A 133 -10.53 11.12 -23.58
CA ASN A 133 -11.05 12.11 -24.51
C ASN A 133 -10.98 13.52 -23.91
N SER A 134 -11.29 13.67 -22.62
CA SER A 134 -11.16 14.93 -21.90
C SER A 134 -9.71 15.43 -21.90
N VAL A 135 -8.73 14.58 -21.53
CA VAL A 135 -7.30 14.95 -21.57
C VAL A 135 -6.84 15.32 -22.98
N MET A 136 -7.29 14.60 -24.01
CA MET A 136 -6.94 14.94 -25.39
C MET A 136 -7.57 16.27 -25.86
N ARG A 137 -8.73 16.65 -25.31
CA ARG A 137 -9.41 17.91 -25.63
C ARG A 137 -8.81 19.10 -24.87
N THR A 138 -8.70 18.99 -23.55
CA THR A 138 -8.26 20.10 -22.67
C THR A 138 -6.74 20.23 -22.61
N LYS A 139 -6.01 19.17 -22.96
CA LYS A 139 -4.55 19.05 -22.80
C LYS A 139 -4.09 19.11 -21.33
N GLU A 140 -5.02 18.99 -20.39
CA GLU A 140 -4.73 18.98 -18.96
C GLU A 140 -4.46 17.58 -18.43
N ASP A 141 -3.50 17.48 -17.52
CA ASP A 141 -3.13 16.22 -16.89
C ASP A 141 -4.14 15.79 -15.83
N ILE A 142 -4.65 14.56 -15.94
CA ILE A 142 -5.60 14.01 -14.97
C ILE A 142 -4.94 12.93 -14.12
N LYS A 143 -5.11 13.05 -12.80
CA LYS A 143 -4.65 12.06 -11.82
C LYS A 143 -5.80 11.15 -11.41
N LEU A 144 -5.75 9.90 -11.87
CA LEU A 144 -6.71 8.88 -11.51
C LEU A 144 -6.64 8.50 -10.01
N PRO A 145 -7.72 7.95 -9.44
CA PRO A 145 -7.68 7.34 -8.11
C PRO A 145 -6.68 6.17 -8.06
N ALA A 146 -6.37 5.71 -6.84
CA ALA A 146 -5.45 4.59 -6.66
C ALA A 146 -6.16 3.30 -7.09
N TYR A 147 -5.50 2.49 -7.91
CA TYR A 147 -6.04 1.23 -8.40
C TYR A 147 -5.07 0.07 -8.11
N ASN A 148 -5.60 -1.14 -8.03
CA ASN A 148 -4.80 -2.34 -7.87
C ASN A 148 -3.92 -2.59 -9.11
N LYS A 149 -2.96 -3.52 -9.02
CA LYS A 149 -1.99 -3.77 -10.10
C LYS A 149 -2.67 -4.19 -11.41
N ASN A 150 -3.77 -4.94 -11.35
CA ASN A 150 -4.44 -5.50 -12.53
C ASN A 150 -5.15 -4.40 -13.31
N VAL A 151 -5.98 -3.60 -12.63
CA VAL A 151 -6.67 -2.46 -13.25
C VAL A 151 -5.66 -1.44 -13.80
N ARG A 152 -4.55 -1.18 -13.09
CA ARG A 152 -3.50 -0.29 -13.61
C ARG A 152 -2.86 -0.80 -14.91
N LYS A 153 -2.65 -2.11 -15.03
CA LYS A 153 -2.15 -2.71 -16.28
C LYS A 153 -3.17 -2.55 -17.41
N GLU A 154 -4.45 -2.73 -17.10
CA GLU A 154 -5.53 -2.59 -18.06
C GLU A 154 -5.64 -1.15 -18.58
N ILE A 155 -5.63 -0.15 -17.69
CA ILE A 155 -5.61 1.27 -18.07
C ILE A 155 -4.40 1.58 -18.96
N ASN A 156 -3.20 1.11 -18.59
CA ASN A 156 -2.00 1.32 -19.41
C ASN A 156 -2.14 0.69 -20.80
N SER A 157 -2.69 -0.52 -20.90
CA SER A 157 -2.96 -1.18 -22.17
C SER A 157 -3.96 -0.39 -23.03
N MET A 158 -4.99 0.19 -22.42
CA MET A 158 -5.93 1.05 -23.14
C MET A 158 -5.26 2.34 -23.64
N ILE A 159 -4.40 2.98 -22.83
CA ILE A 159 -3.67 4.20 -23.20
C ILE A 159 -2.74 3.97 -24.39
N MET A 160 -2.12 2.79 -24.50
CA MET A 160 -1.22 2.48 -25.62
C MET A 160 -1.87 2.59 -27.01
N LYS A 161 -3.20 2.55 -27.08
CA LYS A 161 -3.95 2.75 -28.33
C LYS A 161 -3.98 4.22 -28.80
N TYR A 162 -3.56 5.15 -27.94
CA TYR A 162 -3.59 6.59 -28.20
C TYR A 162 -2.16 7.12 -28.29
N LYS A 163 -1.73 7.56 -29.48
CA LYS A 163 -0.37 8.11 -29.69
C LYS A 163 -0.10 9.37 -28.88
N THR A 164 -1.15 10.17 -28.68
CA THR A 164 -1.12 11.48 -28.00
C THR A 164 -1.28 11.40 -26.49
N LEU A 165 -1.32 10.20 -25.90
CA LEU A 165 -1.45 10.03 -24.46
C LEU A 165 -0.26 9.27 -23.89
N LYS A 166 0.14 9.65 -22.67
CA LYS A 166 1.15 8.96 -21.88
C LYS A 166 0.62 8.71 -20.49
N SER A 167 0.97 7.56 -19.90
CA SER A 167 0.69 7.29 -18.50
C SER A 167 1.97 7.36 -17.66
N LYS A 168 1.86 7.89 -16.43
CA LYS A 168 2.91 7.85 -15.41
C LYS A 168 2.31 7.35 -14.11
N THR A 169 2.84 6.24 -13.58
CA THR A 169 2.46 5.78 -12.25
C THR A 169 3.16 6.63 -11.19
N THR A 170 2.41 7.16 -10.23
CA THR A 170 2.92 7.96 -9.11
C THR A 170 2.39 7.44 -7.77
N GLY A 171 3.07 7.77 -6.66
CA GLY A 171 2.64 7.43 -5.31
C GLY A 171 3.29 6.18 -4.70
N ALA A 172 3.10 6.04 -3.39
CA ALA A 172 3.64 4.95 -2.58
C ALA A 172 2.95 3.60 -2.86
N LEU A 173 3.54 2.50 -2.38
CA LEU A 173 2.95 1.16 -2.44
C LEU A 173 1.53 1.18 -1.83
N GLY A 174 0.57 0.48 -2.44
CA GLY A 174 -0.84 0.48 -2.01
C GLY A 174 -1.64 1.73 -2.40
N ASN A 175 -0.99 2.87 -2.63
CA ASN A 175 -1.62 4.13 -3.02
C ASN A 175 -1.15 4.63 -4.41
N ARG A 176 -0.69 3.71 -5.26
CA ARG A 176 -0.20 4.04 -6.60
C ARG A 176 -1.35 4.50 -7.49
N LYS A 177 -1.21 5.70 -8.03
CA LYS A 177 -2.13 6.36 -8.95
C LYS A 177 -1.55 6.41 -10.35
N ILE A 178 -2.40 6.44 -11.37
CA ILE A 178 -1.99 6.71 -12.76
C ILE A 178 -2.26 8.18 -13.04
N ARG A 179 -1.26 8.90 -13.51
CA ARG A 179 -1.42 10.22 -14.13
C ARG A 179 -1.47 10.02 -15.64
N ILE A 180 -2.53 10.51 -16.28
CA ILE A 180 -2.70 10.55 -17.73
C ILE A 180 -2.23 11.92 -18.17
N ILE A 181 -1.37 11.94 -19.19
CA ILE A 181 -0.64 13.12 -19.64
C ILE A 181 -0.84 13.25 -21.14
N TYR A 182 -1.13 14.46 -21.62
CA TYR A 182 -1.14 14.74 -23.06
C TYR A 182 0.29 14.78 -23.60
N ARG A 183 0.52 14.10 -24.72
CA ARG A 183 1.78 14.09 -25.46
C ARG A 183 1.50 14.66 -26.86
N PRO A 184 2.06 15.83 -27.20
CA PRO A 184 1.98 16.34 -28.57
C PRO A 184 2.61 15.35 -29.54
N GLU A 185 2.02 15.19 -30.73
CA GLU A 185 2.70 14.51 -31.84
C GLU A 185 3.90 15.37 -32.26
N LYS A 186 5.05 14.72 -32.43
CA LYS A 186 6.27 15.34 -32.96
C LYS A 186 6.25 15.24 -34.47
#